data_AF-A0AA46NME2-F1
#
_entry.id   AF-A0AA46NME2-F1
#
_cell.length_a   1.000
_cell.length_b   1.000
_cell.length_c   1.000
_cell.angle_alpha   90.00
_cell.angle_beta   90.00
_cell.angle_gamma   90.00
#
_symmetry.space_group_name_H-M   'P 1'
#
loop_
_entity.id
_entity.type
_entity.pdbx_description
1 polymer ?
#
loop_
_entity_poly.entity_id
_entity_poly.type
_entity_poly.pdbx_seq_one_letter_code
_entity_poly.pdbx_strand_id
1 'polypeptide(L)' 'MGTLKLDLRVGETLYIGESKVQLEKKSGQSARLSINAHPNIKIEHKRMSAVVDSEENQTHGKHAL' A
#
# COMPACT_ATOMS: atom_id res chain seq x y z
N MET A 1 -21.52 9.07 -3.32
CA MET A 1 -20.72 7.86 -3.05
C MET A 1 -20.51 7.76 -1.55
N GLY A 2 -20.64 6.57 -0.97
CA GLY A 2 -20.42 6.35 0.47
C GLY A 2 -18.99 5.89 0.75
N THR A 3 -18.47 6.23 1.92
CA THR A 3 -17.16 5.78 2.41
C THR A 3 -17.35 5.05 3.72
N LEU A 4 -16.74 3.87 3.86
CA LEU A 4 -16.68 3.13 5.10
C LEU A 4 -15.25 3.19 5.65
N LYS A 5 -15.11 3.60 6.92
CA LYS A 5 -13.85 3.57 7.67
C LYS A 5 -13.99 2.55 8.79
N LEU A 6 -13.08 1.60 8.86
CA LEU A 6 -13.08 0.57 9.89
C LEU A 6 -11.66 0.08 10.14
N ASP A 7 -11.41 -0.37 11.38
CA ASP A 7 -10.16 -1.03 11.74
C ASP A 7 -10.38 -2.56 11.73
N LEU A 8 -9.56 -3.27 10.96
CA LEU A 8 -9.56 -4.74 10.95
C LEU A 8 -8.55 -5.29 11.96
N ARG A 9 -8.94 -6.34 12.68
CA ARG A 9 -8.03 -7.21 13.43
C ARG A 9 -7.45 -8.29 12.53
N VAL A 10 -6.29 -8.83 12.91
CA VAL A 10 -5.67 -9.95 12.18
C VAL A 10 -6.63 -11.14 12.16
N GLY A 11 -6.87 -11.71 10.97
CA GLY A 11 -7.83 -12.77 10.71
C GLY A 11 -9.20 -12.27 10.22
N GLU A 12 -9.57 -11.01 10.49
CA GLU A 12 -10.85 -10.46 10.07
C GLU A 12 -10.91 -10.22 8.56
N THR A 13 -12.12 -10.27 8.04
CA THR A 13 -12.44 -10.19 6.61
C THR A 13 -13.47 -9.09 6.35
N LEU A 14 -13.16 -8.22 5.40
CA LEU A 14 -14.09 -7.27 4.79
C LEU A 14 -14.59 -7.82 3.46
N TYR A 15 -15.90 -7.73 3.23
CA TYR A 15 -16.52 -8.08 1.95
C TYR A 15 -16.88 -6.81 1.17
N ILE A 16 -16.56 -6.79 -0.12
CA ILE A 16 -16.90 -5.72 -1.07
C ILE A 16 -17.60 -6.36 -2.26
N GLY A 17 -18.94 -6.34 -2.26
CA GLY A 17 -19.73 -7.19 -3.14
C GLY A 17 -19.36 -8.66 -2.91
N GLU A 18 -18.96 -9.37 -3.96
CA GLU A 18 -18.48 -10.76 -3.91
C GLU A 18 -16.97 -10.88 -3.61
N SER A 19 -16.25 -9.75 -3.55
CA SER A 19 -14.81 -9.76 -3.27
C SER A 19 -14.54 -9.85 -1.76
N LYS A 20 -13.48 -10.57 -1.41
CA LYS A 20 -13.01 -10.79 -0.04
C LYS A 20 -11.67 -10.10 0.18
N VAL A 21 -11.55 -9.28 1.21
CA VAL A 21 -10.30 -8.67 1.68
C VAL A 21 -10.04 -9.10 3.11
N GLN A 22 -8.94 -9.82 3.36
CA GLN A 22 -8.58 -10.30 4.69
C GLN A 22 -7.28 -9.68 5.18
N LEU A 23 -7.24 -9.27 6.45
CA LEU A 23 -5.99 -8.87 7.11
C LEU A 23 -5.26 -10.11 7.63
N GLU A 24 -4.19 -10.54 6.97
CA GLU A 24 -3.44 -11.73 7.36
C GLU A 24 -2.42 -11.45 8.46
N LYS A 25 -1.76 -10.29 8.39
CA LYS A 25 -0.72 -9.90 9.35
C LYS A 25 -0.63 -8.39 9.44
N LYS A 26 -0.29 -7.90 10.63
CA LYS A 26 0.10 -6.50 10.87
C LYS A 26 1.43 -6.47 11.61
N SER A 27 2.34 -5.59 11.19
CA SER A 27 3.65 -5.39 11.83
C SER A 27 4.00 -3.91 11.76
N GLY A 28 3.91 -3.21 12.89
CA GLY A 28 4.09 -1.77 12.95
C GLY A 28 3.11 -1.05 12.02
N GLN A 29 3.65 -0.26 11.08
CA GLN A 29 2.89 0.50 10.08
C GLN A 29 2.54 -0.29 8.82
N SER A 30 3.00 -1.55 8.71
CA SER A 30 2.76 -2.38 7.53
C SER A 30 1.70 -3.45 7.82
N ALA A 31 0.86 -3.72 6.82
CA ALA A 31 -0.14 -4.78 6.85
C ALA A 31 0.00 -5.67 5.63
N ARG A 32 -0.27 -6.97 5.79
CA ARG A 32 -0.40 -7.92 4.70
C ARG A 32 -1.88 -8.23 4.51
N LEU A 33 -2.36 -7.96 3.30
CA LEU A 33 -3.74 -8.21 2.90
C LEU A 33 -3.77 -9.35 1.89
N SER A 34 -4.76 -10.23 2.02
CA SER A 34 -5.15 -11.19 1.00
C SER A 34 -6.43 -10.72 0.33
N ILE A 35 -6.41 -10.61 -1.00
CA ILE A 35 -7.54 -10.11 -1.79
C ILE A 35 -7.95 -11.22 -2.75
N ASN A 36 -9.18 -11.69 -2.60
CA ASN A 36 -9.83 -12.60 -3.55
C ASN A 36 -10.97 -11.85 -4.23
N ALA A 37 -10.90 -11.75 -5.54
CA ALA A 37 -11.92 -11.10 -6.35
C ALA A 37 -12.12 -11.90 -7.64
N HIS A 38 -13.23 -11.62 -8.32
CA HIS A 38 -13.52 -12.21 -9.61
C HIS A 38 -12.38 -11.92 -10.62
N PRO A 39 -12.00 -12.85 -11.52
CA PRO A 39 -10.87 -12.69 -12.45
C PRO A 39 -10.90 -11.42 -13.33
N ASN A 40 -12.10 -10.94 -13.63
CA ASN A 40 -12.30 -9.72 -14.45
C ASN A 40 -12.11 -8.43 -13.65
N ILE A 41 -11.93 -8.50 -12.33
CA ILE A 41 -11.65 -7.34 -11.48
C ILE A 41 -10.14 -7.14 -11.45
N LYS A 42 -9.71 -6.01 -11.99
CA LYS A 42 -8.30 -5.61 -11.95
C LYS A 42 -7.92 -5.22 -10.53
N ILE A 43 -6.96 -5.92 -9.94
CA ILE A 43 -6.36 -5.56 -8.66
C ILE A 43 -5.01 -4.90 -8.95
N GLU A 44 -4.84 -3.65 -8.54
CA GLU A 44 -3.58 -2.92 -8.68
C GLU A 44 -3.14 -2.34 -7.34
N HIS A 45 -1.86 -2.50 -7.00
CA HIS A 45 -1.23 -1.77 -5.91
C HIS A 45 -0.47 -0.57 -6.49
N LYS A 46 -0.95 0.64 -6.25
CA LYS A 46 -0.25 1.88 -6.60
C LYS A 46 0.54 2.36 -5.39
N ARG A 47 1.87 2.29 -5.46
CA ARG A 47 2.74 2.85 -4.42
C ARG A 47 2.64 4.37 -4.46
N MET A 48 1.95 4.97 -3.50
CA MET A 48 2.06 6.40 -3.22
C MET A 48 3.29 6.62 -2.33
N SER A 49 4.49 6.53 -2.90
CA SER A 49 5.66 7.17 -2.27
C SER A 49 5.58 8.67 -2.53
N ALA A 50 6.03 9.48 -1.56
CA ALA A 50 6.35 10.88 -1.84
C ALA A 50 7.27 10.94 -3.06
N VAL A 51 6.98 11.84 -3.99
CA VAL A 51 7.74 12.08 -5.21
C VAL A 51 9.20 12.30 -4.82
N VAL A 52 10.10 11.41 -5.27
CA VAL A 52 11.54 11.70 -5.30
C VAL A 52 11.83 12.13 -6.73
N ASP A 53 11.63 13.42 -7.00
CA ASP A 53 12.36 14.07 -8.08
C ASP A 53 13.78 14.24 -7.55
N SER A 54 14.67 13.35 -7.98
CA SER A 54 16.10 13.46 -7.73
C SER A 54 16.80 13.64 -9.07
N GLU A 55 16.51 14.76 -9.74
CA GLU A 55 17.50 15.43 -10.58
C GLU A 55 18.33 16.36 -9.67
N GLU A 56 19.13 15.79 -8.76
CA GLU A 56 20.16 16.58 -8.06
C GLU A 56 21.52 16.24 -8.68
N ASN A 57 21.93 17.15 -9.57
CA ASN A 57 23.19 17.18 -10.26
C ASN A 57 24.35 17.18 -9.24
N GLN A 58 25.01 16.03 -9.04
CA GLN A 58 26.12 15.89 -8.10
C GLN A 58 27.38 16.57 -8.65
N THR A 59 27.51 17.89 -8.49
CA THR A 59 28.81 18.55 -8.59
C THR A 59 29.59 18.33 -7.29
N HIS A 60 30.55 17.42 -7.40
CA HIS A 60 31.51 16.99 -6.40
C HIS A 60 32.33 18.17 -5.82
N GLY A 61 32.01 18.59 -4.59
CA GLY A 61 32.83 19.54 -3.82
C GLY A 61 34.08 18.84 -3.28
N LYS A 62 35.24 19.22 -3.82
CA LYS A 62 36.56 18.67 -3.45
C LYS A 62 36.92 18.97 -2.00
N HIS A 63 37.50 17.97 -1.32
CA HIS A 63 38.20 18.08 -0.05
C HIS A 63 39.25 19.20 -0.04
N ALA A 64 39.36 19.91 1.09
CA ALA A 64 40.61 20.49 1.58
C ALA A 64 40.66 20.31 3.10
N LEU A 65 41.87 20.03 3.58
CA LEU A 65 42.26 19.52 4.90
C LEU A 65 41.97 20.47 6.07
#